data_AF-A0A344TU77-F1
#
_entry.id   AF-A0A344TU77-F1
#
_cell.length_a   1.000
_cell.length_b   1.000
_cell.length_c   1.000
_cell.angle_alpha   90.00
_cell.angle_beta   90.00
_cell.angle_gamma   90.00
#
_symmetry.space_group_name_H-M   'P 1'
#
loop_
_entity.id
_entity.type
_entity.pdbx_description
1 polymer ?
#
loop_
_entity_poly.entity_id
_entity_poly.type
_entity_poly.pdbx_seq_one_letter_code
_entity_poly.pdbx_strand_id
1 'polypeptide(L)'
;MRRTGWAVSSGIESADVKELPQSDSGPVPVQRPGEAVRPGGSPMGVRALKAGLHTAVALCLVTALVHIALVFLHVAPASPVSKRYSSQVNGWVFPLFEQNWRLFAPDPDSFNRKILARTAHTDSTGSVQVTPWFDLAAVDHSAVDHNPFPSHTSQNLLRRAWTSYVETHGGSDTARSERAVMLQTYLRNIAADRFAAHHGGRAFGFIQLRVVTLPVAAPGAPAGNRPPAPTEDRLLPWWKVTPHGK
;
A
#
# COMPACT_ATOMS: atom_id res chain seq x y z
N MET A 1 0.65 10.86 -40.67
CA MET A 1 -0.12 12.07 -40.28
C MET A 1 -1.24 11.56 -39.37
N ARG A 2 -1.44 11.94 -38.11
CA ARG A 2 -1.27 13.21 -37.39
C ARG A 2 -0.78 12.91 -35.96
N ARG A 3 0.11 13.76 -35.41
CA ARG A 3 0.45 13.84 -33.98
C ARG A 3 -0.43 14.91 -33.34
N THR A 4 -0.95 14.67 -32.13
CA THR A 4 -1.48 15.72 -31.27
C THR A 4 -0.57 15.84 -30.05
N GLY A 5 0.26 16.88 -30.05
CA GLY A 5 1.08 17.28 -28.91
C GLY A 5 0.28 18.24 -28.03
N TRP A 6 0.32 18.01 -26.71
CA TRP A 6 -0.22 18.92 -25.71
C TRP A 6 0.91 19.88 -25.31
N ALA A 7 0.76 21.16 -25.61
CA ALA A 7 1.64 22.21 -25.13
C ALA A 7 1.10 22.77 -23.80
N VAL A 8 1.95 22.82 -22.79
CA VAL A 8 1.70 23.46 -21.50
C VAL A 8 2.08 24.94 -21.63
N SER A 9 1.12 25.84 -21.39
CA SER A 9 1.33 27.29 -21.41
C SER A 9 1.79 27.76 -20.03
N SER A 10 3.02 28.26 -19.94
CA SER A 10 3.57 28.94 -18.76
C SER A 10 3.31 30.45 -18.89
N GLY A 11 2.25 30.95 -18.26
CA GLY A 11 1.98 32.38 -18.12
C GLY A 11 2.69 32.94 -16.88
N ILE A 12 3.74 33.72 -17.10
CA ILE A 12 4.42 34.51 -16.08
C ILE A 12 3.85 35.92 -16.19
N GLU A 13 3.04 36.34 -15.23
CA GLU A 13 2.45 37.68 -15.20
C GLU A 13 3.48 38.68 -14.69
N SER A 14 3.90 39.59 -15.57
CA SER A 14 4.78 40.72 -15.23
C SER A 14 3.92 41.92 -14.83
N ALA A 15 4.22 42.49 -13.66
CA ALA A 15 3.49 43.62 -13.10
C ALA A 15 3.63 44.89 -13.94
N ASP A 16 2.49 45.56 -14.13
CA ASP A 16 2.28 46.81 -14.84
C ASP A 16 3.03 47.98 -14.17
N VAL A 17 3.83 48.70 -14.97
CA VAL A 17 4.58 49.91 -14.59
C VAL A 17 3.74 51.11 -14.98
N LYS A 18 3.24 51.86 -14.00
CA LYS A 18 2.52 53.11 -14.24
C LYS A 18 3.48 54.29 -14.20
N GLU A 19 3.71 54.89 -15.35
CA GLU A 19 4.43 56.15 -15.54
C GLU A 19 3.76 57.33 -14.82
N LEU A 20 4.61 58.24 -14.33
CA LEU A 20 4.29 59.56 -13.76
C LEU A 20 3.90 60.58 -14.84
N PRO A 21 3.18 61.64 -14.47
CA PRO A 21 3.38 62.95 -15.08
C PRO A 21 4.07 63.93 -14.12
N GLN A 22 4.86 64.79 -14.74
CA GLN A 22 5.82 65.73 -14.19
C GLN A 22 5.22 67.14 -14.02
N SER A 23 5.66 67.80 -12.94
CA SER A 23 5.83 69.26 -12.69
C SER A 23 4.67 70.25 -12.81
N ASP A 24 4.50 71.04 -11.75
CA ASP A 24 4.54 72.50 -11.87
C ASP A 24 5.21 73.16 -10.65
N SER A 25 5.85 74.32 -10.86
CA SER A 25 6.85 74.95 -9.97
C SER A 25 6.30 76.15 -9.20
N GLY A 26 6.80 76.40 -7.97
CA GLY A 26 6.59 77.66 -7.22
C GLY A 26 7.47 77.75 -5.95
N PRO A 27 7.88 78.95 -5.49
CA PRO A 27 9.19 79.16 -4.87
C PRO A 27 9.25 79.07 -3.33
N VAL A 28 10.48 78.89 -2.85
CA VAL A 28 10.91 78.72 -1.45
C VAL A 28 11.01 80.08 -0.71
N PRO A 29 10.76 80.09 0.62
CA PRO A 29 11.57 80.90 1.52
C PRO A 29 12.37 80.03 2.51
N VAL A 30 13.61 80.48 2.71
CA VAL A 30 14.69 79.89 3.50
C VAL A 30 14.44 80.04 5.01
N GLN A 31 14.60 78.96 5.77
CA GLN A 31 15.04 78.99 7.17
C GLN A 31 16.07 77.87 7.41
N ARG A 32 17.22 78.23 8.01
CA ARG A 32 18.27 77.34 8.54
C ARG A 32 18.34 77.54 10.07
N PRO A 33 18.98 76.67 10.87
CA PRO A 33 19.18 75.22 10.75
C PRO A 33 18.74 74.50 12.05
N GLY A 34 18.22 73.27 11.95
CA GLY A 34 17.83 72.51 13.14
C GLY A 34 17.83 71.01 12.87
N GLU A 35 18.88 70.37 13.39
CA GLU A 35 18.92 68.99 13.90
C GLU A 35 18.21 67.87 13.13
N ALA A 36 19.05 66.93 12.66
CA ALA A 36 18.66 65.65 12.13
C ALA A 36 17.71 64.88 13.06
N VAL A 37 16.67 64.24 12.52
CA VAL A 37 16.32 62.83 12.78
C VAL A 37 15.44 62.32 11.62
N ARG A 38 15.94 61.31 10.89
CA ARG A 38 15.13 60.41 10.05
C ARG A 38 14.71 59.17 10.88
N PRO A 39 13.66 58.45 10.47
CA PRO A 39 12.56 58.09 11.34
C PRO A 39 12.82 56.82 12.15
N GLY A 40 12.39 56.83 13.40
CA GLY A 40 12.29 55.62 14.21
C GLY A 40 11.25 54.67 13.61
N GLY A 41 11.72 53.65 12.90
CA GLY A 41 10.90 52.49 12.56
C GLY A 41 10.31 51.93 13.85
N SER A 42 8.97 51.88 13.91
CA SER A 42 8.25 51.59 15.15
C SER A 42 8.71 50.25 15.75
N PRO A 43 9.17 50.23 17.02
CA PRO A 43 9.73 49.04 17.66
C PRO A 43 8.72 47.88 17.80
N MET A 44 7.43 48.15 17.58
CA MET A 44 6.36 47.14 17.58
C MET A 44 6.46 46.15 16.42
N GLY A 45 6.80 46.59 15.20
CA GLY A 45 6.87 45.70 14.03
C GLY A 45 8.00 44.68 14.14
N VAL A 46 9.15 45.11 14.65
CA VAL A 46 10.31 44.24 14.90
C VAL A 46 10.05 43.28 16.06
N ARG A 47 9.32 43.71 17.10
CA ARG A 47 8.94 42.84 18.23
C ARG A 47 7.92 41.78 17.82
N ALA A 48 6.92 42.13 17.01
CA ALA A 48 5.94 41.19 16.48
C ALA A 48 6.59 40.17 15.53
N LEU A 49 7.51 40.61 14.67
CA LEU A 49 8.27 39.72 13.78
C LEU A 49 9.18 38.77 14.58
N LYS A 50 9.88 39.28 15.61
CA LYS A 50 10.70 38.45 16.50
C LYS A 50 9.84 37.45 17.29
N ALA A 51 8.70 37.88 17.81
CA ALA A 51 7.77 36.98 18.51
C ALA A 51 7.25 35.88 17.57
N GLY A 52 6.87 36.24 16.34
CA GLY A 52 6.46 35.27 15.30
C GLY A 52 7.57 34.31 14.90
N LEU A 53 8.82 34.77 14.84
CA LEU A 53 9.97 33.91 14.59
C LEU A 53 10.20 32.95 15.77
N HIS A 54 10.15 33.44 17.01
CA HIS A 54 10.31 32.60 18.19
C HIS A 54 9.21 31.53 18.30
N THR A 55 7.97 31.86 17.99
CA THR A 55 6.88 30.88 17.97
C THR A 55 7.07 29.84 16.86
N ALA A 56 7.48 30.26 15.65
CA ALA A 56 7.79 29.34 14.56
C ALA A 56 8.95 28.38 14.93
N VAL A 57 10.04 28.92 15.50
CA VAL A 57 11.18 28.12 15.96
C VAL A 57 10.76 27.14 17.06
N ALA A 58 9.97 27.59 18.04
CA ALA A 58 9.46 26.73 19.10
C ALA A 58 8.57 25.60 18.54
N LEU A 59 7.71 25.91 17.57
CA LEU A 59 6.87 24.90 16.91
C LEU A 59 7.73 23.88 16.15
N CYS A 60 8.71 24.33 15.37
CA CYS A 60 9.63 23.45 14.66
C CYS A 60 10.39 22.54 15.62
N LEU A 61 10.88 23.08 16.75
CA LEU A 61 11.59 22.30 17.75
C LEU A 61 10.69 21.23 18.37
N VAL A 62 9.45 21.58 18.73
CA VAL A 62 8.47 20.63 19.26
C VAL A 62 8.17 19.54 18.24
N THR A 63 7.93 19.89 16.98
CA THR A 63 7.68 18.90 15.91
C THR A 63 8.88 17.98 15.71
N ALA A 64 10.11 18.49 15.74
CA ALA A 64 11.32 17.69 15.61
C ALA A 64 11.47 16.71 16.78
N LEU A 65 11.22 17.14 18.02
CA LEU A 65 11.26 16.28 19.20
C LEU A 65 10.20 15.18 19.14
N VAL A 66 8.97 15.52 18.72
CA VAL A 66 7.89 14.54 18.50
C VAL A 66 8.29 13.54 17.42
N HIS A 67 8.85 14.00 16.30
CA HIS A 67 9.31 13.14 15.23
C HIS A 67 10.37 12.14 15.72
N ILE A 68 11.40 12.63 16.43
CA ILE A 68 12.46 11.78 17.00
C ILE A 68 11.88 10.74 17.96
N ALA A 69 10.95 11.13 18.83
CA ALA A 69 10.32 10.21 19.76
C ALA A 69 9.50 9.12 19.04
N LEU A 70 8.73 9.47 18.01
CA LEU A 70 7.92 8.52 17.24
C LEU A 70 8.79 7.56 16.42
N VAL A 71 9.85 8.07 15.78
CA VAL A 71 10.81 7.24 15.04
C VAL A 71 11.57 6.31 16.00
N PHE A 72 11.96 6.81 17.18
CA PHE A 72 12.58 5.97 18.21
C PHE A 72 11.63 4.84 18.64
N LEU A 73 10.35 5.13 18.92
CA LEU A 73 9.36 4.11 19.25
C LEU A 73 9.14 3.09 18.13
N HIS A 74 9.32 3.50 16.87
CA HIS A 74 9.17 2.63 15.70
C HIS A 74 10.34 1.67 15.52
N VAL A 75 11.58 2.13 15.76
CA VAL A 75 12.80 1.34 15.54
C VAL A 75 13.25 0.58 16.80
N ALA A 76 12.90 1.05 17.99
CA ALA A 76 13.26 0.40 19.25
C ALA A 76 12.56 -0.97 19.42
N PRO A 77 13.13 -1.88 20.23
CA PRO A 77 12.50 -3.15 20.56
C PRO A 77 11.06 -3.01 21.08
N ALA A 78 10.21 -4.00 20.79
CA ALA A 78 8.79 -3.94 21.14
C ALA A 78 8.58 -3.77 22.66
N SER A 79 7.87 -2.70 23.03
CA SER A 79 7.52 -2.36 24.42
C SER A 79 6.00 -2.20 24.56
N PRO A 80 5.43 -2.24 25.79
CA PRO A 80 4.00 -1.99 25.99
C PRO A 80 3.55 -0.63 25.44
N VAL A 81 4.42 0.38 25.52
CA VAL A 81 4.14 1.73 25.01
C VAL A 81 4.06 1.72 23.49
N SER A 82 5.05 1.14 22.79
CA SER A 82 5.01 1.08 21.32
C SER A 82 3.86 0.24 20.79
N LYS A 83 3.45 -0.82 21.50
CA LYS A 83 2.24 -1.60 21.17
C LYS A 83 0.96 -0.77 21.34
N ARG A 84 0.81 -0.07 22.47
CA ARG A 84 -0.39 0.74 22.78
C ARG A 84 -0.61 1.89 21.81
N TYR A 85 0.46 2.55 21.37
CA TYR A 85 0.41 3.71 20.47
C TYR A 85 0.80 3.36 19.03
N SER A 86 0.75 2.08 18.66
CA SER A 86 1.18 1.59 17.34
C SER A 86 0.48 2.28 16.18
N SER A 87 -0.83 2.53 16.29
CA SER A 87 -1.60 3.22 15.25
C SER A 87 -1.08 4.64 14.98
N GLN A 88 -0.82 5.42 16.04
CA GLN A 88 -0.33 6.79 15.94
C GLN A 88 1.10 6.86 15.40
N VAL A 89 1.98 6.00 15.92
CA VAL A 89 3.36 5.88 15.45
C VAL A 89 3.39 5.52 13.96
N ASN A 90 2.63 4.49 13.56
CA ASN A 90 2.55 4.03 12.19
C ASN A 90 1.94 5.09 11.26
N GLY A 91 0.90 5.81 11.70
CA GLY A 91 0.28 6.89 10.96
C GLY A 91 1.19 8.10 10.72
N TRP A 92 2.17 8.35 11.59
CA TRP A 92 3.19 9.40 11.41
C TRP A 92 4.37 8.94 10.55
N VAL A 93 4.84 7.70 10.74
CA VAL A 93 6.06 7.19 10.10
C VAL A 93 5.81 6.75 8.66
N PHE A 94 4.80 5.92 8.42
CA PHE A 94 4.63 5.27 7.10
C PHE A 94 4.23 6.17 5.92
N PRO A 95 3.66 7.39 6.08
CA PRO A 95 3.46 8.28 4.94
C PRO A 95 4.75 8.74 4.26
N LEU A 96 5.86 8.84 5.00
CA LEU A 96 7.13 9.41 4.52
C LEU A 96 8.32 8.44 4.61
N PHE A 97 8.27 7.45 5.51
CA PHE A 97 9.35 6.52 5.80
C PHE A 97 8.89 5.06 5.68
N GLU A 98 8.56 4.63 4.48
CA GLU A 98 8.31 3.21 4.22
C GLU A 98 9.62 2.43 4.16
N GLN A 99 9.90 1.61 5.18
CA GLN A 99 11.07 0.76 5.23
C GLN A 99 10.82 -0.56 4.48
N ASN A 100 11.07 -0.58 3.17
CA ASN A 100 10.91 -1.78 2.35
C ASN A 100 12.26 -2.45 2.05
N TRP A 101 12.68 -3.35 2.94
CA TRP A 101 13.94 -4.11 2.81
C TRP A 101 13.86 -5.30 1.83
N ARG A 102 12.74 -5.47 1.12
CA ARG A 102 12.54 -6.60 0.18
C ARG A 102 13.53 -6.61 -1.00
N LEU A 103 14.34 -5.56 -1.17
CA LEU A 103 15.33 -5.44 -2.24
C LEU A 103 16.63 -6.20 -1.97
N PHE A 104 17.03 -6.40 -0.70
CA PHE A 104 18.39 -6.86 -0.38
C PHE A 104 18.50 -8.31 0.05
N ALA A 105 17.43 -8.92 0.53
CA ALA A 105 17.27 -10.37 0.61
C ALA A 105 15.80 -10.65 0.86
N PRO A 106 15.04 -11.24 -0.09
CA PRO A 106 13.77 -11.81 0.29
C PRO A 106 14.07 -12.94 1.28
N ASP A 107 13.52 -12.86 2.49
CA ASP A 107 13.53 -14.02 3.38
C ASP A 107 12.93 -15.19 2.59
N PRO A 108 13.66 -16.32 2.49
CA PRO A 108 13.16 -17.47 1.77
C PRO A 108 11.88 -17.92 2.43
N ASP A 109 10.90 -18.23 1.60
CA ASP A 109 9.58 -18.54 2.09
C ASP A 109 9.62 -19.86 2.88
N SER A 110 9.43 -19.77 4.19
CA SER A 110 9.62 -20.91 5.12
C SER A 110 8.43 -21.87 5.14
N PHE A 111 7.45 -21.66 4.26
CA PHE A 111 6.22 -22.47 4.21
C PHE A 111 5.84 -22.84 2.78
N ASN A 112 5.24 -24.01 2.60
CA ASN A 112 4.54 -24.41 1.38
C ASN A 112 3.04 -24.27 1.59
N ARG A 113 2.34 -23.59 0.69
CA ARG A 113 0.88 -23.48 0.72
C ARG A 113 0.26 -24.37 -0.35
N LYS A 114 -0.61 -25.28 0.05
CA LYS A 114 -1.55 -25.93 -0.86
C LYS A 114 -2.80 -25.07 -0.96
N ILE A 115 -3.19 -24.69 -2.16
CA ILE A 115 -4.40 -23.91 -2.40
C ILE A 115 -5.39 -24.83 -3.12
N LEU A 116 -6.26 -25.43 -2.33
CA LEU A 116 -7.26 -26.38 -2.78
C LEU A 116 -8.52 -25.63 -3.18
N ALA A 117 -9.14 -26.03 -4.27
CA ALA A 117 -10.41 -25.51 -4.74
C ALA A 117 -11.42 -26.63 -4.93
N ARG A 118 -12.68 -26.36 -4.61
CA ARG A 118 -13.82 -27.15 -5.04
C ARG A 118 -14.92 -26.24 -5.51
N THR A 119 -15.80 -26.77 -6.33
CA THR A 119 -16.89 -26.02 -6.96
C THR A 119 -18.21 -26.66 -6.65
N ALA A 120 -19.27 -25.85 -6.69
CA ALA A 120 -20.64 -26.33 -6.60
C ALA A 120 -21.45 -25.85 -7.80
N HIS A 121 -22.30 -26.73 -8.32
CA HIS A 121 -23.29 -26.40 -9.34
C HIS A 121 -24.63 -27.02 -8.98
N THR A 122 -25.70 -26.37 -9.39
CA THR A 122 -27.06 -26.90 -9.26
C THR A 122 -27.40 -27.64 -10.55
N ASP A 123 -27.82 -28.89 -10.43
CA ASP A 123 -28.27 -29.66 -11.58
C ASP A 123 -29.70 -29.30 -12.00
N SER A 124 -30.19 -29.89 -13.10
CA SER A 124 -31.55 -29.64 -13.61
C SER A 124 -32.66 -30.10 -12.65
N THR A 125 -32.33 -30.91 -11.64
CA THR A 125 -33.26 -31.39 -10.61
C THR A 125 -33.31 -30.47 -9.39
N GLY A 126 -32.46 -29.43 -9.36
CA GLY A 126 -32.32 -28.53 -8.21
C GLY A 126 -31.35 -29.02 -7.14
N SER A 127 -30.69 -30.17 -7.32
CA SER A 127 -29.74 -30.70 -6.35
C SER A 127 -28.37 -30.03 -6.52
N VAL A 128 -27.71 -29.71 -5.40
CA VAL A 128 -26.38 -29.11 -5.38
C VAL A 128 -25.32 -30.20 -5.43
N GLN A 129 -24.56 -30.23 -6.52
CA GLN A 129 -23.44 -31.14 -6.72
C GLN A 129 -22.13 -30.43 -6.41
N VAL A 130 -21.37 -30.98 -5.45
CA VAL A 130 -20.08 -30.43 -5.01
C VAL A 130 -18.95 -31.33 -5.51
N THR A 131 -17.94 -30.73 -6.14
CA THR A 131 -16.77 -31.47 -6.63
C THR A 131 -15.80 -31.83 -5.49
N PRO A 132 -14.94 -32.84 -5.68
CA PRO A 132 -13.81 -33.09 -4.79
C PRO A 132 -12.84 -31.89 -4.76
N TRP A 133 -11.97 -31.87 -3.75
CA TRP A 133 -10.90 -30.88 -3.67
C TRP A 133 -9.86 -31.11 -4.77
N PHE A 134 -9.51 -30.03 -5.48
CA PHE A 134 -8.48 -29.98 -6.52
C PHE A 134 -7.37 -29.03 -6.09
N ASP A 135 -6.10 -29.43 -6.23
CA ASP A 135 -4.95 -28.60 -5.84
C ASP A 135 -4.53 -27.65 -6.96
N LEU A 136 -4.91 -26.37 -6.86
CA LEU A 136 -4.55 -25.34 -7.83
C LEU A 136 -3.05 -25.01 -7.79
N ALA A 137 -2.41 -25.14 -6.63
CA ALA A 137 -0.98 -24.86 -6.48
C ALA A 137 -0.13 -25.98 -7.10
N ALA A 138 -0.60 -27.22 -7.08
CA ALA A 138 0.09 -28.33 -7.75
C ALA A 138 0.27 -28.12 -9.26
N VAL A 139 -0.70 -27.48 -9.93
CA VAL A 139 -0.61 -27.12 -11.36
C VAL A 139 0.49 -26.08 -11.61
N ASP A 140 0.61 -25.09 -10.73
CA ASP A 140 1.69 -24.11 -10.80
C ASP A 140 3.05 -24.74 -10.54
N HIS A 141 3.13 -25.59 -9.52
CA HIS A 141 4.35 -26.27 -9.13
C HIS A 141 4.86 -27.16 -10.26
N SER A 142 4.00 -27.94 -10.92
CA SER A 142 4.42 -28.79 -12.03
C SER A 142 4.89 -28.00 -13.26
N ALA A 143 4.38 -26.79 -13.49
CA ALA A 143 4.83 -25.90 -14.56
C ALA A 143 6.19 -25.22 -14.25
N VAL A 144 6.55 -25.13 -12.97
CA VAL A 144 7.81 -24.57 -12.48
C VAL A 144 8.89 -25.63 -12.32
N ASP A 145 8.51 -26.82 -11.89
CA ASP A 145 9.40 -27.91 -11.59
C ASP A 145 10.22 -28.33 -12.82
N HIS A 146 11.53 -28.49 -12.65
CA HIS A 146 12.50 -28.80 -13.71
C HIS A 146 12.53 -27.82 -14.90
N ASN A 147 11.89 -26.65 -14.81
CA ASN A 147 11.87 -25.65 -15.87
C ASN A 147 12.97 -24.60 -15.61
N PRO A 148 13.99 -24.46 -16.49
CA PRO A 148 15.06 -23.48 -16.29
C PRO A 148 14.59 -22.02 -16.43
N PHE A 149 13.46 -21.79 -17.11
CA PHE A 149 12.89 -20.46 -17.32
C PHE A 149 11.37 -20.49 -17.07
N PRO A 150 10.94 -20.71 -15.81
CA PRO A 150 9.53 -20.83 -15.51
C PRO A 150 8.79 -19.51 -15.67
N SER A 151 7.53 -19.55 -16.08
CA SER A 151 6.75 -18.32 -16.21
C SER A 151 6.53 -17.65 -14.86
N HIS A 152 6.64 -16.32 -14.80
CA HIS A 152 6.33 -15.58 -13.56
C HIS A 152 4.87 -15.78 -13.12
N THR A 153 3.96 -16.03 -14.06
CA THR A 153 2.56 -16.32 -13.78
C THR A 153 2.40 -17.60 -12.97
N SER A 154 3.03 -18.70 -13.41
CA SER A 154 3.02 -19.98 -12.68
C SER A 154 3.72 -19.88 -11.33
N GLN A 155 4.78 -19.08 -11.22
CA GLN A 155 5.50 -18.92 -9.95
C GLN A 155 4.78 -18.04 -8.92
N ASN A 156 4.06 -17.00 -9.38
CA ASN A 156 3.69 -15.89 -8.49
C ASN A 156 2.20 -15.55 -8.46
N LEU A 157 1.42 -15.85 -9.51
CA LEU A 157 0.08 -15.29 -9.63
C LEU A 157 -0.83 -15.68 -8.46
N LEU A 158 -1.00 -16.99 -8.25
CA LEU A 158 -1.87 -17.52 -7.20
C LEU A 158 -1.30 -17.23 -5.80
N ARG A 159 0.03 -17.41 -5.64
CA ARG A 159 0.74 -17.12 -4.39
C ARG A 159 0.56 -15.67 -3.94
N ARG A 160 0.77 -14.70 -4.84
CA ARG A 160 0.62 -13.27 -4.54
C ARG A 160 -0.83 -12.90 -4.29
N ALA A 161 -1.77 -13.46 -5.05
CA ALA A 161 -3.20 -13.24 -4.82
C ALA A 161 -3.62 -13.70 -3.40
N TRP A 162 -3.13 -14.85 -2.95
CA TRP A 162 -3.33 -15.33 -1.58
C TRP A 162 -2.70 -14.41 -0.53
N THR A 163 -1.43 -14.05 -0.68
CA THR A 163 -0.74 -13.18 0.28
C THR A 163 -1.45 -11.84 0.43
N SER A 164 -1.84 -11.19 -0.67
CA SER A 164 -2.59 -9.93 -0.63
C SER A 164 -3.98 -10.10 -0.01
N TYR A 165 -4.66 -11.22 -0.24
CA TYR A 165 -5.95 -11.51 0.40
C TYR A 165 -5.81 -11.59 1.93
N VAL A 166 -4.82 -12.33 2.44
CA VAL A 166 -4.57 -12.47 3.87
C VAL A 166 -4.22 -11.12 4.51
N GLU A 167 -3.40 -10.31 3.83
CA GLU A 167 -3.02 -8.98 4.32
C GLU A 167 -4.22 -8.06 4.55
N THR A 168 -5.27 -8.13 3.71
CA THR A 168 -6.45 -7.27 3.86
C THR A 168 -7.61 -7.89 4.64
N HIS A 169 -7.69 -9.21 4.77
CA HIS A 169 -8.80 -9.90 5.45
C HIS A 169 -8.43 -10.41 6.86
N GLY A 170 -7.15 -10.43 7.21
CA GLY A 170 -6.67 -10.97 8.49
C GLY A 170 -7.11 -12.41 8.67
N GLY A 171 -7.57 -12.78 9.87
CA GLY A 171 -8.11 -14.12 10.17
C GLY A 171 -9.64 -14.26 10.07
N SER A 172 -10.38 -13.18 9.79
CA SER A 172 -11.86 -13.21 9.80
C SER A 172 -12.50 -13.41 8.43
N ASP A 173 -11.71 -13.45 7.35
CA ASP A 173 -12.20 -13.57 5.96
C ASP A 173 -13.22 -12.50 5.55
N THR A 174 -13.31 -11.39 6.29
CA THR A 174 -14.26 -10.30 6.06
C THR A 174 -13.57 -9.12 5.37
N ALA A 175 -14.12 -8.70 4.22
CA ALA A 175 -13.64 -7.53 3.50
C ALA A 175 -14.08 -6.25 4.22
N ARG A 176 -13.11 -5.45 4.70
CA ARG A 176 -13.37 -4.20 5.45
C ARG A 176 -13.02 -2.93 4.67
N SER A 177 -12.59 -3.06 3.42
CA SER A 177 -12.23 -1.95 2.54
C SER A 177 -12.52 -2.30 1.08
N GLU A 178 -12.64 -1.30 0.22
CA GLU A 178 -12.77 -1.50 -1.23
C GLU A 178 -11.59 -2.30 -1.79
N ARG A 179 -10.38 -2.04 -1.28
CA ARG A 179 -9.17 -2.81 -1.62
C ARG A 179 -9.32 -4.29 -1.25
N ALA A 180 -9.89 -4.60 -0.08
CA ALA A 180 -10.13 -5.98 0.33
C ALA A 180 -11.13 -6.68 -0.61
N VAL A 181 -12.23 -6.01 -0.97
CA VAL A 181 -13.23 -6.53 -1.93
C VAL A 181 -12.59 -6.82 -3.29
N MET A 182 -11.75 -5.90 -3.79
CA MET A 182 -11.01 -6.07 -5.04
C MET A 182 -10.06 -7.29 -4.97
N LEU A 183 -9.29 -7.44 -3.89
CA LEU A 183 -8.35 -8.55 -3.73
C LEU A 183 -9.04 -9.90 -3.55
N GLN A 184 -10.19 -9.94 -2.88
CA GLN A 184 -11.05 -11.14 -2.84
C GLN A 184 -11.54 -11.52 -4.23
N THR A 185 -12.03 -10.52 -4.99
CA THR A 185 -12.48 -10.73 -6.38
C THR A 185 -11.35 -11.25 -7.26
N TYR A 186 -10.16 -10.69 -7.13
CA TYR A 186 -8.96 -11.12 -7.84
C TYR A 186 -8.58 -12.57 -7.54
N LEU A 187 -8.48 -12.95 -6.26
CA LEU A 187 -8.18 -14.33 -5.85
C LEU A 187 -9.25 -15.31 -6.34
N ARG A 188 -10.53 -14.95 -6.19
CA ARG A 188 -11.67 -15.75 -6.67
C ARG A 188 -11.57 -16.00 -8.18
N ASN A 189 -11.33 -14.97 -8.98
CA ASN A 189 -11.29 -15.08 -10.42
C ASN A 189 -10.11 -15.93 -10.89
N ILE A 190 -8.91 -15.75 -10.32
CA ILE A 190 -7.75 -16.62 -10.61
C ILE A 190 -8.07 -18.09 -10.30
N ALA A 191 -8.68 -18.36 -9.16
CA ALA A 191 -9.03 -19.71 -8.76
C ALA A 191 -10.09 -20.31 -9.70
N ALA A 192 -11.11 -19.54 -10.07
CA ALA A 192 -12.16 -19.98 -10.97
C ALA A 192 -11.62 -20.27 -12.37
N ASP A 193 -10.82 -19.36 -12.94
CA ASP A 193 -10.23 -19.51 -14.27
C ASP A 193 -9.33 -20.76 -14.35
N ARG A 194 -8.51 -20.99 -13.32
CA ARG A 194 -7.62 -22.16 -13.27
C ARG A 194 -8.38 -23.46 -13.07
N PHE A 195 -9.39 -23.46 -12.21
CA PHE A 195 -10.25 -24.62 -12.03
C PHE A 195 -10.95 -24.96 -13.35
N ALA A 196 -11.53 -23.97 -14.03
CA ALA A 196 -12.19 -24.15 -15.32
C ALA A 196 -11.23 -24.65 -16.40
N ALA A 197 -10.02 -24.09 -16.49
CA ALA A 197 -9.01 -24.51 -17.46
C ALA A 197 -8.62 -25.99 -17.31
N HIS A 198 -8.56 -26.51 -16.08
CA HIS A 198 -8.23 -27.92 -15.84
C HIS A 198 -9.42 -28.88 -16.01
N HIS A 199 -10.66 -28.39 -15.85
CA HIS A 199 -11.88 -29.20 -15.91
C HIS A 199 -12.68 -28.98 -17.21
N GLY A 200 -11.99 -28.68 -18.31
CA GLY A 200 -12.59 -28.58 -19.65
C GLY A 200 -13.61 -27.45 -19.80
N GLY A 201 -13.49 -26.37 -19.03
CA GLY A 201 -14.38 -25.21 -19.10
C GLY A 201 -15.78 -25.43 -18.54
N ARG A 202 -16.00 -26.49 -17.74
CA ARG A 202 -17.31 -26.75 -17.13
C ARG A 202 -17.75 -25.57 -16.26
N ALA A 203 -18.95 -25.07 -16.50
CA ALA A 203 -19.53 -24.00 -15.70
C ALA A 203 -19.87 -24.48 -14.28
N PHE A 204 -19.68 -23.59 -13.31
CA PHE A 204 -20.07 -23.78 -11.91
C PHE A 204 -20.56 -22.44 -11.35
N GLY A 205 -21.42 -22.49 -10.34
CA GLY A 205 -22.02 -21.29 -9.74
C GLY A 205 -21.26 -20.76 -8.53
N PHE A 206 -20.52 -21.64 -7.86
CA PHE A 206 -19.78 -21.30 -6.64
C PHE A 206 -18.43 -21.99 -6.60
N ILE A 207 -17.46 -21.33 -5.97
CA ILE A 207 -16.15 -21.87 -5.66
C ILE A 207 -15.88 -21.72 -4.17
N GLN A 208 -15.21 -22.71 -3.59
CA GLN A 208 -14.69 -22.66 -2.23
C GLN A 208 -13.20 -22.98 -2.25
N LEU A 209 -12.44 -22.23 -1.47
CA LEU A 209 -11.02 -22.44 -1.30
C LEU A 209 -10.69 -23.00 0.09
N ARG A 210 -9.67 -23.84 0.16
CA ARG A 210 -9.03 -24.28 1.39
C ARG A 210 -7.53 -24.13 1.23
N VAL A 211 -6.88 -23.44 2.16
CA VAL A 211 -5.45 -23.22 2.14
C VAL A 211 -4.81 -23.97 3.29
N VAL A 212 -3.89 -24.88 2.96
CA VAL A 212 -3.13 -25.66 3.94
C VAL A 212 -1.67 -25.21 3.90
N THR A 213 -1.20 -24.62 4.99
CA THR A 213 0.17 -24.10 5.13
C THR A 213 1.02 -25.13 5.86
N LEU A 214 2.05 -25.63 5.18
CA LEU A 214 2.99 -26.63 5.67
C LEU A 214 4.37 -25.98 5.88
N PRO A 215 5.08 -26.27 6.98
CA PRO A 215 6.45 -25.78 7.14
C PRO A 215 7.38 -26.41 6.09
N VAL A 216 8.32 -25.62 5.57
CA VAL A 216 9.43 -26.11 4.76
C VAL A 216 10.51 -26.64 5.70
N ALA A 217 10.99 -27.86 5.43
CA ALA A 217 12.05 -28.45 6.23
C ALA A 217 13.36 -27.68 6.04
N ALA A 218 14.10 -27.48 7.13
CA ALA A 218 15.45 -26.91 7.05
C ALA A 218 16.36 -27.81 6.19
N PRO A 219 17.30 -27.24 5.42
CA PRO A 219 18.28 -28.02 4.66
C PRO A 219 19.00 -29.04 5.56
N GLY A 220 19.05 -30.30 5.13
CA GLY A 220 19.71 -31.38 5.88
C GLY A 220 18.89 -31.98 7.03
N ALA A 221 17.66 -31.50 7.27
CA ALA A 221 16.76 -32.16 8.22
C ALA A 221 16.43 -33.58 7.74
N PRO A 222 16.49 -34.60 8.62
CA PRO A 222 16.15 -35.97 8.25
C PRO A 222 14.70 -36.03 7.78
N ALA A 223 14.46 -36.75 6.67
CA ALA A 223 13.11 -37.01 6.20
C ALA A 223 12.37 -37.80 7.28
N GLY A 224 11.43 -37.14 7.99
CA GLY A 224 10.61 -37.81 8.98
C GLY A 224 9.67 -38.82 8.32
N ASN A 225 9.37 -39.92 9.00
CA ASN A 225 8.41 -40.93 8.52
C ASN A 225 6.95 -40.44 8.47
N ARG A 226 6.68 -39.21 8.92
CA ARG A 226 5.34 -38.61 8.96
C ARG A 226 5.35 -37.28 8.20
N PRO A 227 4.31 -36.99 7.39
CA PRO A 227 4.13 -35.68 6.79
C PRO A 227 4.15 -34.57 7.86
N PRO A 228 4.74 -33.40 7.56
CA PRO A 228 4.72 -32.27 8.49
C PRO A 228 3.27 -31.87 8.80
N ALA A 229 3.01 -31.57 10.08
CA ALA A 229 1.72 -31.06 10.49
C ALA A 229 1.50 -29.65 9.91
N PRO A 230 0.30 -29.34 9.39
CA PRO A 230 -0.02 -27.98 8.94
C PRO A 230 0.10 -26.97 10.08
N THR A 231 0.77 -25.86 9.83
CA THR A 231 0.79 -24.70 10.74
C THR A 231 -0.53 -23.93 10.66
N GLU A 232 -1.19 -23.98 9.52
CA GLU A 232 -2.51 -23.38 9.30
C GLU A 232 -3.31 -24.26 8.32
N ASP A 233 -4.61 -24.39 8.58
CA ASP A 233 -5.58 -25.01 7.69
C ASP A 233 -6.83 -24.13 7.66
N ARG A 234 -6.94 -23.32 6.60
CA ARG A 234 -7.94 -22.26 6.49
C ARG A 234 -8.95 -22.58 5.41
N LEU A 235 -10.21 -22.70 5.82
CA LEU A 235 -11.34 -22.90 4.91
C LEU A 235 -12.06 -21.56 4.67
N LEU A 236 -12.09 -21.12 3.42
CA LEU A 236 -12.72 -19.86 3.04
C LEU A 236 -14.23 -20.05 2.83
N PRO A 237 -15.03 -18.97 2.95
CA PRO A 237 -16.45 -19.03 2.63
C PRO A 237 -16.67 -19.34 1.15
N TRP A 238 -17.86 -19.85 0.83
CA TRP A 238 -18.29 -20.03 -0.56
C TRP A 238 -18.41 -18.68 -1.25
N TRP A 239 -17.84 -18.57 -2.45
CA TRP A 239 -17.97 -17.39 -3.29
C TRP A 239 -18.75 -17.72 -4.54
N LYS A 240 -19.73 -16.87 -4.86
CA LYS A 240 -20.43 -16.93 -6.14
C LYS A 240 -19.47 -16.53 -7.26
N VAL A 241 -19.47 -17.29 -8.33
CA VAL A 241 -18.72 -17.01 -9.56
C VAL A 241 -19.70 -16.80 -10.71
N THR A 242 -19.32 -15.96 -11.67
CA THR A 242 -20.03 -15.89 -12.95
C THR A 242 -19.55 -17.05 -13.85
N PRO A 243 -20.43 -17.67 -14.66
CA PRO A 243 -20.08 -18.82 -15.51
C PRO A 243 -18.93 -18.56 -16.50
N HIS A 244 -18.54 -17.30 -16.68
CA HIS A 244 -17.32 -16.85 -17.32
C HIS A 244 -16.81 -15.69 -16.47
N GLY A 245 -15.56 -15.73 -15.99
CA GLY A 245 -14.97 -14.76 -15.06
C GLY A 245 -14.95 -13.31 -15.57
N LYS A 246 -16.13 -12.68 -15.59
CA LYS A 246 -16.39 -11.27 -15.89
C LYS A 246 -17.47 -10.78 -14.94
#